data_AF-A0A3B9LX71-F1
#
_entry.id   AF-A0A3B9LX71-F1
#
_cell.length_a   1.000
_cell.length_b   1.000
_cell.length_c   1.000
_cell.angle_alpha   90.00
_cell.angle_beta   90.00
_cell.angle_gamma   90.00
#
_symmetry.space_group_name_H-M   'P 1'
#
loop_
_entity.id
_entity.type
_entity.pdbx_description
1 polymer ?
#
loop_
_entity_poly.entity_id
_entity_poly.type
_entity_poly.pdbx_seq_one_letter_code
_entity_poly.pdbx_strand_id
1 'polypeptide(L)'
;LLPKDNENVPITFSTTDGPSEAQSFQSFTRDQMVRCEECLRANPPTRVNCLYCAAVLPLNETTINLQKPALRPLEKWERGYNSILLPRPANHLPLNLSEADLTEAADALRLTIADLFRILSLGMPLPLARAATSDEAALVQRRLSSLAIETLTVPDAALGLEETGPTRVRAIDISEDGVNTYQTPESPPKQFRWDELELVVVGRLLVKRIELKEEKSARAENRILDASEFFSDESVLDLYMNRPTTPYRIAANSFDFSCLGHRKSLLAAENISTLLNLFRERAAHAEVDETYNSARKALDAVWPAEQLNESAGWRRERPGKYSIGSVTEVSNESQFLRYSRLRYFLRSQAKTGTDEAS
;
A
#
# COMPACT_ATOMS: atom_id res chain seq x y z
N LEU A 1 -22.80 -40.50 22.84
CA LEU A 1 -23.62 -39.29 22.62
C LEU A 1 -22.97 -38.16 23.40
N LEU A 2 -22.03 -37.46 22.76
CA LEU A 2 -21.37 -36.28 23.30
C LEU A 2 -21.84 -35.08 22.46
N PRO A 3 -22.09 -33.91 23.06
CA PRO A 3 -22.44 -32.73 22.29
C PRO A 3 -21.22 -32.28 21.49
N LYS A 4 -21.45 -32.15 20.18
CA LYS A 4 -20.56 -31.50 19.24
C LYS A 4 -20.73 -29.99 19.35
N ASP A 5 -19.66 -29.31 18.95
CA ASP A 5 -19.59 -27.92 18.52
C ASP A 5 -19.53 -26.86 19.62
N ASN A 6 -18.31 -26.31 19.80
CA ASN A 6 -18.07 -24.95 20.24
C ASN A 6 -16.75 -24.48 19.62
N GLU A 7 -16.75 -24.31 18.31
CA GLU A 7 -15.93 -23.27 17.69
C GLU A 7 -16.60 -21.93 18.02
N ASN A 8 -15.98 -21.12 18.89
CA ASN A 8 -16.20 -19.68 18.97
C ASN A 8 -15.21 -19.04 19.94
N VAL A 9 -13.98 -18.86 19.49
CA VAL A 9 -13.24 -17.65 19.84
C VAL A 9 -13.40 -16.73 18.64
N PRO A 10 -14.17 -15.62 18.73
CA PRO A 10 -14.28 -14.68 17.63
C PRO A 10 -12.97 -13.93 17.54
N ILE A 11 -12.01 -14.49 16.82
CA ILE A 11 -10.96 -13.68 16.23
C ILE A 11 -11.64 -12.95 15.08
N THR A 12 -11.94 -11.67 15.29
CA THR A 12 -12.40 -10.76 14.25
C THR A 12 -11.23 -10.52 13.28
N PHE A 13 -10.94 -11.53 12.46
CA PHE A 13 -10.23 -11.36 11.22
C PHE A 13 -11.17 -10.62 10.27
N SER A 14 -10.79 -9.41 9.87
CA SER A 14 -11.28 -8.82 8.63
C SER A 14 -10.58 -9.53 7.46
N THR A 15 -10.78 -10.84 7.34
CA THR A 15 -10.60 -11.52 6.06
C THR A 15 -11.82 -11.17 5.23
N THR A 16 -11.71 -10.09 4.46
CA THR A 16 -12.57 -9.84 3.30
C THR A 16 -12.25 -10.87 2.21
N ASP A 17 -12.40 -12.14 2.52
CA ASP A 17 -12.48 -13.23 1.56
C ASP A 17 -13.81 -13.93 1.84
N GLY A 18 -14.89 -13.27 1.44
CA GLY A 18 -16.12 -14.00 1.13
C GLY A 18 -15.81 -15.03 0.04
N PRO A 19 -16.61 -16.10 -0.08
CA PRO A 19 -16.46 -17.02 -1.19
C PRO A 19 -16.54 -16.19 -2.47
N SER A 20 -15.43 -16.13 -3.22
CA SER A 20 -15.37 -15.58 -4.57
C SER A 20 -16.63 -16.02 -5.29
N GLU A 21 -17.59 -15.10 -5.50
CA GLU A 21 -18.76 -15.39 -6.30
C GLU A 21 -18.24 -15.99 -7.60
N ALA A 22 -18.65 -17.23 -7.85
CA ALA A 22 -18.30 -17.92 -9.08
C ALA A 22 -18.76 -17.00 -10.21
N GLN A 23 -17.79 -16.32 -10.86
CA GLN A 23 -18.03 -15.50 -12.02
C GLN A 23 -18.93 -16.33 -12.94
N SER A 24 -20.14 -15.85 -13.21
CA SER A 24 -21.02 -16.50 -14.18
C SER A 24 -20.21 -16.56 -15.48
N PHE A 25 -19.75 -17.77 -15.84
CA PHE A 25 -18.97 -17.96 -17.05
C PHE A 25 -19.89 -17.64 -18.22
N GLN A 26 -19.84 -16.40 -18.70
CA GLN A 26 -20.55 -15.99 -19.88
C GLN A 26 -19.92 -16.76 -21.04
N SER A 27 -20.69 -17.70 -21.60
CA SER A 27 -20.23 -18.50 -22.72
C SER A 27 -20.19 -17.61 -23.96
N PHE A 28 -19.04 -17.57 -24.63
CA PHE A 28 -18.89 -16.84 -25.89
C PHE A 28 -19.37 -17.71 -27.04
N THR A 29 -20.16 -17.13 -27.92
CA THR A 29 -20.54 -17.78 -29.19
C THR A 29 -19.31 -17.92 -30.09
N ARG A 30 -19.38 -18.83 -31.08
CA ARG A 30 -18.26 -19.10 -32.00
C ARG A 30 -17.78 -17.85 -32.74
N ASP A 31 -18.70 -16.94 -33.06
CA ASP A 31 -18.42 -15.70 -33.80
C ASP A 31 -17.80 -14.60 -32.91
N GLN A 32 -17.95 -14.71 -31.59
CA GLN A 32 -17.30 -13.83 -30.62
C GLN A 32 -15.88 -14.29 -30.26
N MET A 33 -15.48 -15.49 -30.67
CA MET A 33 -14.15 -16.01 -30.36
C MET A 33 -13.08 -15.43 -31.28
N VAL A 34 -11.91 -15.15 -30.71
CA VAL A 34 -10.75 -14.61 -31.43
C VAL A 34 -9.85 -15.75 -31.84
N ARG A 35 -9.45 -15.81 -33.12
CA ARG A 35 -8.46 -16.80 -33.56
C ARG A 35 -7.05 -16.28 -33.34
N CYS A 36 -6.20 -17.12 -32.75
CA CYS A 36 -4.77 -16.86 -32.67
C CYS A 36 -4.15 -16.91 -34.06
N GLU A 37 -3.36 -15.91 -34.46
CA GLU A 37 -2.71 -15.90 -35.77
C GLU A 37 -1.60 -16.96 -35.87
N GLU A 38 -0.94 -17.28 -34.75
CA GLU A 38 0.16 -18.26 -34.70
C GLU A 38 -0.33 -19.71 -34.76
N CYS A 39 -1.31 -20.08 -33.92
CA CYS A 39 -1.75 -21.47 -33.78
C CYS A 39 -3.15 -21.75 -34.34
N LEU A 40 -3.82 -20.72 -34.87
CA LEU A 40 -5.15 -20.77 -35.49
C LEU A 40 -6.29 -21.25 -34.60
N ARG A 41 -6.02 -21.50 -33.30
CA ARG A 41 -7.03 -21.92 -32.33
C ARG A 41 -7.86 -20.73 -31.86
N ALA A 42 -9.15 -21.00 -31.64
CA ALA A 42 -10.09 -20.02 -31.11
C ALA A 42 -9.89 -19.81 -29.61
N ASN A 43 -9.98 -18.56 -29.18
CA ASN A 43 -9.79 -18.11 -27.80
C ASN A 43 -10.95 -17.22 -27.37
N PRO A 44 -11.30 -17.20 -26.07
CA PRO A 44 -12.22 -16.21 -25.53
C PRO A 44 -11.72 -14.78 -25.79
N PRO A 45 -12.61 -13.83 -26.15
CA PRO A 45 -12.24 -12.44 -26.45
C PRO A 45 -11.78 -11.64 -25.22
N THR A 46 -11.93 -12.20 -24.02
CA THR A 46 -11.51 -11.58 -22.76
C THR A 46 -10.01 -11.68 -22.49
N ARG A 47 -9.28 -12.52 -23.25
CA ARG A 47 -7.84 -12.75 -23.05
C ARG A 47 -7.00 -11.86 -23.95
N VAL A 48 -5.83 -11.46 -23.44
CA VAL A 48 -4.78 -10.79 -24.22
C VAL A 48 -3.89 -11.82 -24.92
N ASN A 49 -3.61 -12.95 -24.26
CA ASN A 49 -2.74 -14.01 -24.77
C ASN A 49 -3.51 -15.31 -25.06
N CYS A 50 -3.12 -15.98 -26.15
CA CYS A 50 -3.66 -17.27 -26.57
C CYS A 50 -3.48 -18.32 -25.47
N LEU A 51 -4.56 -19.01 -25.12
CA LEU A 51 -4.60 -20.10 -24.13
C LEU A 51 -3.64 -21.25 -24.48
N TYR A 52 -3.35 -21.47 -25.76
CA TYR A 52 -2.64 -22.66 -26.24
C TYR A 52 -1.15 -22.46 -26.53
N CYS A 53 -0.76 -21.25 -26.93
CA CYS A 53 0.61 -20.97 -27.36
C CYS A 53 1.19 -19.68 -26.78
N ALA A 54 0.42 -18.99 -25.93
CA ALA A 54 0.80 -17.73 -25.30
C ALA A 54 1.06 -16.53 -26.24
N ALA A 55 0.95 -16.69 -27.55
CA ALA A 55 1.02 -15.58 -28.51
C ALA A 55 -0.06 -14.53 -28.23
N VAL A 56 0.27 -13.26 -28.47
CA VAL A 56 -0.65 -12.12 -28.32
C VAL A 56 -1.79 -12.26 -29.33
N LEU A 57 -3.02 -12.09 -28.89
CA LEU A 57 -4.21 -12.16 -29.74
C LEU A 57 -4.47 -10.82 -30.45
N PRO A 58 -4.97 -10.82 -31.70
CA PRO A 58 -5.26 -9.59 -32.43
C PRO A 58 -6.31 -8.74 -31.70
N LEU A 59 -6.05 -7.43 -31.64
CA LEU A 59 -6.92 -6.44 -31.03
C LEU A 59 -7.86 -5.87 -32.09
N ASN A 60 -9.16 -6.13 -31.93
CA ASN A 60 -10.22 -5.55 -32.75
C ASN A 60 -11.12 -4.72 -31.84
N GLU A 61 -11.86 -3.74 -32.37
CA GLU A 61 -12.73 -2.86 -31.57
C GLU A 61 -13.72 -3.65 -30.67
N THR A 62 -14.22 -4.78 -31.17
CA THR A 62 -15.12 -5.67 -30.42
C THR A 62 -14.43 -6.43 -29.28
N THR A 63 -13.14 -6.75 -29.40
CA THR A 63 -12.40 -7.52 -28.39
C THR A 63 -11.80 -6.61 -27.32
N ILE A 64 -11.42 -5.39 -27.70
CA ILE A 64 -10.91 -4.34 -26.81
C ILE A 64 -11.87 -4.07 -25.63
N ASN A 65 -13.18 -4.01 -25.92
CA ASN A 65 -14.22 -3.77 -24.92
C ASN A 65 -14.61 -5.00 -24.09
N LEU A 66 -14.07 -6.19 -24.41
CA LEU A 66 -14.30 -7.42 -23.65
C LEU A 66 -13.09 -7.83 -22.81
N GLN A 67 -11.90 -7.30 -23.10
CA GLN A 67 -10.70 -7.58 -22.31
C GLN A 67 -10.83 -7.08 -20.88
N LYS A 68 -10.61 -7.98 -19.92
CA LYS A 68 -10.58 -7.65 -18.49
C LYS A 68 -9.15 -7.74 -17.98
N PRO A 69 -8.70 -6.77 -17.16
CA PRO A 69 -7.41 -6.86 -16.51
C PRO A 69 -7.41 -8.06 -15.55
N ALA A 70 -6.29 -8.77 -15.51
CA ALA A 70 -6.11 -9.98 -14.70
C ALA A 70 -5.43 -9.63 -13.37
N LEU A 71 -5.98 -8.63 -12.67
CA LEU A 71 -5.42 -8.09 -11.43
C LEU A 71 -5.30 -9.21 -10.38
N ARG A 72 -4.07 -9.67 -10.18
CA ARG A 72 -3.72 -10.63 -9.13
C ARG A 72 -2.92 -9.91 -8.04
N PRO A 73 -2.95 -10.43 -6.81
CA PRO A 73 -1.97 -10.04 -5.81
C PRO A 73 -0.56 -10.26 -6.33
N LEU A 74 0.30 -9.26 -6.14
CA LEU A 74 1.72 -9.33 -6.43
C LEU A 74 2.48 -9.76 -5.18
N GLU A 75 3.47 -10.61 -5.36
CA GLU A 75 4.39 -11.00 -4.30
C GLU A 75 5.26 -9.81 -3.85
N LYS A 76 5.87 -9.92 -2.66
CA LYS A 76 6.65 -8.83 -2.06
C LYS A 76 7.80 -8.32 -2.95
N TRP A 77 8.44 -9.22 -3.68
CA TRP A 77 9.57 -8.90 -4.58
C TRP A 77 9.13 -8.54 -6.00
N GLU A 78 7.84 -8.69 -6.33
CA GLU A 78 7.32 -8.39 -7.65
C GLU A 78 7.08 -6.89 -7.81
N ARG A 79 7.50 -6.39 -8.98
CA ARG A 79 7.27 -5.01 -9.39
C ARG A 79 5.89 -4.89 -10.01
N GLY A 80 5.24 -3.77 -9.76
CA GLY A 80 3.94 -3.45 -10.30
C GLY A 80 3.84 -2.04 -10.86
N TYR A 81 2.71 -1.82 -11.50
CA TYR A 81 2.29 -0.55 -12.08
C TYR A 81 1.02 -0.11 -11.36
N ASN A 82 1.09 1.00 -10.62
CA ASN A 82 -0.02 1.50 -9.84
C ASN A 82 -0.89 2.40 -10.72
N SER A 83 -2.18 2.11 -10.82
CA SER A 83 -3.16 3.00 -11.43
C SER A 83 -3.68 3.95 -10.36
N ILE A 84 -3.20 5.20 -10.37
CA ILE A 84 -3.50 6.22 -9.36
C ILE A 84 -4.68 7.06 -9.83
N LEU A 85 -5.73 7.18 -9.01
CA LEU A 85 -6.82 8.13 -9.22
C LEU A 85 -6.27 9.55 -9.29
N LEU A 86 -6.66 10.31 -10.32
CA LEU A 86 -6.46 11.75 -10.33
C LEU A 86 -7.79 12.41 -9.96
N PRO A 87 -7.92 12.99 -8.75
CA PRO A 87 -9.14 13.70 -8.38
C PRO A 87 -9.31 14.92 -9.29
N ARG A 88 -10.55 15.16 -9.70
CA ARG A 88 -10.86 16.38 -10.47
C ARG A 88 -10.63 17.62 -9.60
N PRO A 89 -10.18 18.74 -10.17
CA PRO A 89 -10.02 19.98 -9.42
C PRO A 89 -11.36 20.38 -8.77
N ALA A 90 -11.31 21.01 -7.59
CA ALA A 90 -12.48 21.39 -6.79
C ALA A 90 -13.52 22.26 -7.54
N ASN A 91 -13.12 22.86 -8.66
CA ASN A 91 -13.98 23.69 -9.52
C ASN A 91 -14.83 22.87 -10.51
N HIS A 92 -14.62 21.55 -10.59
CA HIS A 92 -15.43 20.64 -11.38
C HIS A 92 -16.47 19.95 -10.50
N LEU A 93 -17.62 19.59 -11.09
CA LEU A 93 -18.62 18.79 -10.39
C LEU A 93 -17.98 17.52 -9.82
N PRO A 94 -18.40 17.07 -8.62
CA PRO A 94 -17.94 15.80 -8.06
C PRO A 94 -18.17 14.69 -9.09
N LEU A 95 -17.28 13.70 -9.05
CA LEU A 95 -17.36 12.54 -9.93
C LEU A 95 -18.70 11.81 -9.68
N ASN A 96 -19.71 12.15 -10.47
CA ASN A 96 -21.04 11.60 -10.34
C ASN A 96 -21.16 10.38 -11.25
N LEU A 97 -20.62 9.26 -10.78
CA LEU A 97 -20.76 7.98 -11.46
C LEU A 97 -22.19 7.47 -11.24
N SER A 98 -22.81 6.96 -12.30
CA SER A 98 -24.04 6.19 -12.12
C SER A 98 -23.73 4.92 -11.31
N GLU A 99 -24.74 4.31 -10.69
CA GLU A 99 -24.57 3.04 -9.99
C GLU A 99 -24.04 1.93 -10.92
N ALA A 100 -24.42 1.98 -12.20
CA ALA A 100 -23.92 1.07 -13.23
C ALA A 100 -22.43 1.29 -13.50
N ASP A 101 -22.00 2.55 -13.68
CA ASP A 101 -20.58 2.88 -13.91
C ASP A 101 -19.71 2.53 -12.69
N LEU A 102 -20.23 2.76 -11.48
CA LEU A 102 -19.54 2.39 -10.25
C LEU A 102 -19.38 0.87 -10.13
N THR A 103 -20.41 0.11 -10.50
CA THR A 103 -20.36 -1.35 -10.53
C THR A 103 -19.37 -1.85 -11.58
N GLU A 104 -19.37 -1.28 -12.78
CA GLU A 104 -18.43 -1.62 -13.85
C GLU A 104 -16.98 -1.31 -13.45
N ALA A 105 -16.74 -0.14 -12.85
CA ALA A 105 -15.42 0.24 -12.35
C ALA A 105 -14.94 -0.70 -11.23
N ALA A 106 -15.82 -1.06 -10.29
CA ALA A 106 -15.50 -1.97 -9.20
C ALA A 106 -15.13 -3.38 -9.73
N ASP A 107 -15.90 -3.92 -10.69
CA ASP A 107 -15.59 -5.20 -11.35
C ASP A 107 -14.26 -5.14 -12.11
N ALA A 108 -14.01 -4.07 -12.86
CA ALA A 108 -12.76 -3.88 -13.60
C ALA A 108 -11.53 -3.80 -12.68
N LEU A 109 -11.69 -3.23 -11.48
CA LEU A 109 -10.62 -3.08 -10.48
C LEU A 109 -10.52 -4.26 -9.50
N ARG A 110 -11.46 -5.21 -9.56
CA ARG A 110 -11.64 -6.28 -8.56
C ARG A 110 -11.76 -5.73 -7.13
N LEU A 111 -12.45 -4.61 -6.98
CA LEU A 111 -12.76 -3.99 -5.70
C LEU A 111 -14.22 -4.22 -5.35
N THR A 112 -14.56 -4.14 -4.07
CA THR A 112 -15.96 -3.99 -3.70
C THR A 112 -16.43 -2.57 -4.04
N ILE A 113 -17.72 -2.40 -4.33
CA ILE A 113 -18.33 -1.07 -4.54
C ILE A 113 -18.05 -0.15 -3.33
N ALA A 114 -18.11 -0.71 -2.13
CA ALA A 114 -17.85 0.03 -0.89
C ALA A 114 -16.40 0.52 -0.77
N ASP A 115 -15.42 -0.28 -1.22
CA ASP A 115 -14.01 0.12 -1.20
C ASP A 115 -13.71 1.16 -2.27
N LEU A 116 -14.22 0.98 -3.50
CA LEU A 116 -14.10 1.97 -4.56
C LEU A 116 -14.72 3.30 -4.14
N PHE A 117 -15.93 3.28 -3.59
CA PHE A 117 -16.59 4.49 -3.09
C PHE A 117 -15.77 5.17 -1.98
N ARG A 118 -15.17 4.40 -1.07
CA ARG A 118 -14.30 4.93 0.00
C ARG A 118 -13.08 5.65 -0.59
N ILE A 119 -12.44 5.08 -1.62
CA ILE A 119 -11.30 5.71 -2.30
C ILE A 119 -11.74 7.00 -2.99
N LEU A 120 -12.81 6.96 -3.78
CA LEU A 120 -13.33 8.12 -4.51
C LEU A 120 -13.75 9.27 -3.58
N SER A 121 -14.36 8.94 -2.44
CA SER A 121 -14.86 9.92 -1.47
C SER A 121 -13.77 10.73 -0.76
N LEU A 122 -12.52 10.24 -0.76
CA LEU A 122 -11.40 10.97 -0.17
C LEU A 122 -10.94 12.14 -1.05
N GLY A 123 -11.33 12.19 -2.32
CA GLY A 123 -11.06 13.32 -3.21
C GLY A 123 -9.58 13.61 -3.40
N MET A 124 -8.72 12.60 -3.26
CA MET A 124 -7.27 12.73 -3.30
C MET A 124 -6.63 11.63 -4.14
N PRO A 125 -5.38 11.80 -4.61
CA PRO A 125 -4.73 10.77 -5.40
C PRO A 125 -4.44 9.51 -4.59
N LEU A 126 -5.06 8.40 -4.96
CA LEU A 126 -4.93 7.10 -4.30
C LEU A 126 -4.88 5.98 -5.34
N PRO A 127 -4.22 4.86 -5.04
CA PRO A 127 -4.19 3.72 -5.95
C PRO A 127 -5.59 3.08 -6.07
N LEU A 128 -6.00 2.79 -7.30
CA LEU A 128 -7.21 2.04 -7.65
C LEU A 128 -6.90 0.59 -8.02
N ALA A 129 -5.71 0.33 -8.56
CA ALA A 129 -5.21 -1.01 -8.85
C ALA A 129 -3.68 -1.02 -8.89
N ARG A 130 -3.09 -2.21 -8.70
CA ARG A 130 -1.67 -2.47 -8.94
C ARG A 130 -1.56 -3.65 -9.90
N ALA A 131 -1.14 -3.38 -11.13
CA ALA A 131 -1.02 -4.35 -12.21
C ALA A 131 0.39 -4.95 -12.27
N ALA A 132 0.53 -6.17 -12.77
CA ALA A 132 1.83 -6.84 -12.89
C ALA A 132 2.66 -6.29 -14.07
N THR A 133 1.99 -5.77 -15.10
CA THR A 133 2.63 -5.31 -16.34
C THR A 133 2.11 -3.94 -16.76
N SER A 134 2.87 -3.26 -17.61
CA SER A 134 2.48 -1.97 -18.21
C SER A 134 1.22 -2.11 -19.06
N ASP A 135 1.10 -3.19 -19.82
CA ASP A 135 -0.04 -3.42 -20.72
C ASP A 135 -1.34 -3.65 -19.94
N GLU A 136 -1.24 -4.34 -18.80
CA GLU A 136 -2.37 -4.53 -17.89
C GLU A 136 -2.78 -3.21 -17.23
N ALA A 137 -1.81 -2.37 -16.82
CA ALA A 137 -2.10 -1.03 -16.31
C ALA A 137 -2.76 -0.14 -17.37
N ALA A 138 -2.28 -0.19 -18.62
CA ALA A 138 -2.88 0.54 -19.73
C ALA A 138 -4.32 0.08 -20.02
N LEU A 139 -4.60 -1.22 -19.87
CA LEU A 139 -5.96 -1.75 -19.96
C LEU A 139 -6.87 -1.20 -18.85
N VAL A 140 -6.38 -1.14 -17.60
CA VAL A 140 -7.09 -0.51 -16.48
C VAL A 140 -7.37 0.97 -16.77
N GLN A 141 -6.35 1.73 -17.17
CA GLN A 141 -6.48 3.15 -17.47
C GLN A 141 -7.50 3.41 -18.58
N ARG A 142 -7.49 2.61 -19.66
CA ARG A 142 -8.46 2.72 -20.75
C ARG A 142 -9.90 2.49 -20.29
N ARG A 143 -10.11 1.46 -19.46
CA ARG A 143 -11.43 1.12 -18.88
C ARG A 143 -11.96 2.21 -17.96
N LEU A 144 -11.11 2.73 -17.09
CA LEU A 144 -11.49 3.82 -16.19
C LEU A 144 -11.78 5.11 -16.96
N SER A 145 -11.00 5.39 -18.01
CA SER A 145 -11.20 6.57 -18.87
C SER A 145 -12.55 6.53 -19.58
N SER A 146 -13.03 5.37 -20.04
CA SER A 146 -14.39 5.26 -20.62
C SER A 146 -15.51 5.53 -19.62
N LEU A 147 -15.23 5.41 -18.32
CA LEU A 147 -16.14 5.76 -17.22
C LEU A 147 -15.87 7.18 -16.68
N ALA A 148 -15.07 7.98 -17.40
CA ALA A 148 -14.64 9.32 -17.02
C ALA A 148 -13.88 9.39 -15.67
N ILE A 149 -13.27 8.27 -15.25
CA ILE A 149 -12.36 8.17 -14.11
C ILE A 149 -10.95 8.38 -14.62
N GLU A 150 -10.36 9.52 -14.28
CA GLU A 150 -9.02 9.87 -14.69
C GLU A 150 -7.98 9.17 -13.82
N THR A 151 -6.98 8.55 -14.46
CA THR A 151 -5.90 7.88 -13.74
C THR A 151 -4.53 8.12 -14.36
N LEU A 152 -3.51 8.06 -13.51
CA LEU A 152 -2.10 8.08 -13.86
C LEU A 152 -1.47 6.72 -13.54
N THR A 153 -0.79 6.11 -14.51
CA THR A 153 0.01 4.91 -14.24
C THR A 153 1.38 5.29 -13.69
N VAL A 154 1.71 4.80 -12.48
CA VAL A 154 2.99 5.03 -11.82
C VAL A 154 3.68 3.70 -11.52
N PRO A 155 4.83 3.38 -12.15
CA PRO A 155 5.56 2.16 -11.85
C PRO A 155 6.20 2.24 -10.45
N ASP A 156 6.30 1.11 -9.75
CA ASP A 156 6.94 1.04 -8.44
C ASP A 156 8.39 1.57 -8.45
N ALA A 157 9.09 1.40 -9.58
CA ALA A 157 10.44 1.93 -9.78
C ALA A 157 10.48 3.46 -9.69
N ALA A 158 9.47 4.17 -10.21
CA ALA A 158 9.39 5.63 -10.12
C ALA A 158 9.08 6.13 -8.71
N LEU A 159 8.48 5.28 -7.86
CA LEU A 159 8.28 5.56 -6.45
C LEU A 159 9.53 5.28 -5.59
N GLY A 160 10.63 4.79 -6.18
CA GLY A 160 11.85 4.46 -5.45
C GLY A 160 11.64 3.36 -4.40
N LEU A 161 10.70 2.44 -4.62
CA LEU A 161 10.41 1.33 -3.71
C LEU A 161 11.50 0.24 -3.73
N GLU A 162 12.40 0.30 -4.72
CA GLU A 162 13.57 -0.58 -4.86
C GLU A 162 14.77 -0.11 -4.04
N GLU A 163 14.80 1.18 -3.67
CA GLU A 163 15.84 1.72 -2.82
C GLU A 163 15.73 1.10 -1.41
N THR A 164 16.85 1.11 -0.66
CA THR A 164 16.80 0.82 0.78
C THR A 164 15.68 1.62 1.42
N GLY A 165 15.00 1.04 2.42
CA GLY A 165 13.92 1.68 3.16
C GLY A 165 14.29 3.07 3.72
N PRO A 166 13.33 3.77 4.34
CA PRO A 166 13.57 5.11 4.87
C PRO A 166 14.83 5.18 5.73
N THR A 167 15.59 6.25 5.56
CA THR A 167 16.76 6.54 6.39
C THR A 167 16.26 6.90 7.79
N ARG A 168 16.45 6.01 8.76
CA ARG A 168 15.98 6.25 10.14
C ARG A 168 16.81 7.34 10.82
N VAL A 169 16.13 8.38 11.26
CA VAL A 169 16.70 9.47 12.05
C VAL A 169 16.48 9.17 13.53
N ARG A 170 17.55 9.25 14.32
CA ARG A 170 17.56 9.00 15.78
C ARG A 170 17.62 10.27 16.60
N ALA A 171 18.21 11.32 16.05
CA ALA A 171 18.25 12.63 16.67
C ALA A 171 18.38 13.69 15.58
N ILE A 172 18.05 14.93 15.92
CA ILE A 172 18.36 16.08 15.09
C ILE A 172 18.97 17.19 15.93
N ASP A 173 19.79 18.03 15.31
CA ASP A 173 20.14 19.34 15.83
C ASP A 173 19.54 20.42 14.94
N ILE A 174 18.94 21.42 15.57
CA ILE A 174 18.19 22.47 14.89
C ILE A 174 19.02 23.74 14.91
N SER A 175 19.22 24.33 13.73
CA SER A 175 19.94 25.59 13.55
C SER A 175 19.04 26.62 12.86
N GLU A 176 19.56 27.84 12.69
CA GLU A 176 18.85 28.89 11.96
C GLU A 176 18.62 28.52 10.50
N ASP A 177 19.64 27.95 9.85
CA ASP A 177 19.66 27.68 8.41
C ASP A 177 19.10 26.30 8.02
N GLY A 178 19.02 25.37 8.96
CA GLY A 178 18.56 24.02 8.67
C GLY A 178 18.63 23.05 9.83
N VAL A 179 18.69 21.76 9.50
CA VAL A 179 18.69 20.65 10.45
C VAL A 179 19.83 19.69 10.13
N ASN A 180 20.51 19.25 11.18
CA ASN A 180 21.45 18.13 11.13
C ASN A 180 20.73 16.87 11.61
N THR A 181 20.73 15.81 10.81
CA THR A 181 20.15 14.51 11.19
C THR A 181 21.23 13.50 11.53
N TYR A 182 20.98 12.71 12.58
CA TYR A 182 21.87 11.66 13.05
C TYR A 182 21.17 10.30 12.94
N GLN A 183 21.82 9.33 12.28
CA GLN A 183 21.32 7.95 12.18
C GLN A 183 21.84 7.08 13.32
N THR A 184 23.11 7.27 13.67
CA THR A 184 23.75 6.72 14.86
C THR A 184 24.66 7.79 15.48
N PRO A 185 25.00 7.67 16.77
CA PRO A 185 25.94 8.60 17.43
C PRO A 185 27.29 8.72 16.72
N GLU A 186 27.74 7.66 16.04
CA GLU A 186 29.06 7.58 15.39
C GLU A 186 29.04 8.05 13.92
N SER A 187 27.86 8.09 13.30
CA SER A 187 27.72 8.52 11.91
C SER A 187 27.82 10.05 11.78
N PRO A 188 28.53 10.59 10.78
CA PRO A 188 28.54 12.03 10.54
C PRO A 188 27.11 12.51 10.25
N PRO A 189 26.71 13.68 10.80
CA PRO A 189 25.37 14.20 10.55
C PRO A 189 25.16 14.50 9.08
N LYS A 190 23.94 14.24 8.60
CA LYS A 190 23.50 14.76 7.31
C LYS A 190 22.77 16.07 7.51
N GLN A 191 23.33 17.14 6.97
CA GLN A 191 22.76 18.48 7.01
C GLN A 191 21.83 18.69 5.82
N PHE A 192 20.67 19.30 6.09
CA PHE A 192 19.82 19.88 5.06
C PHE A 192 19.34 21.25 5.50
N ARG A 193 19.19 22.14 4.53
CA ARG A 193 18.66 23.48 4.75
C ARG A 193 17.15 23.43 4.88
N TRP A 194 16.57 24.44 5.51
CA TRP A 194 15.11 24.52 5.60
C TRP A 194 14.45 24.58 4.23
N ASP A 195 15.05 25.31 3.27
CA ASP A 195 14.61 25.45 1.86
C ASP A 195 14.74 24.17 1.02
N GLU A 196 15.39 23.14 1.56
CA GLU A 196 15.46 21.82 0.93
C GLU A 196 14.30 20.92 1.34
N LEU A 197 13.62 21.17 2.46
CA LEU A 197 12.52 20.34 2.94
C LEU A 197 11.26 20.60 2.12
N GLU A 198 10.85 19.62 1.31
CA GLU A 198 9.71 19.81 0.42
C GLU A 198 8.41 19.26 0.96
N LEU A 199 8.43 18.10 1.60
CA LEU A 199 7.23 17.40 2.03
C LEU A 199 7.50 16.69 3.36
N VAL A 200 6.57 16.83 4.29
CA VAL A 200 6.50 16.08 5.54
C VAL A 200 5.23 15.23 5.50
N VAL A 201 5.37 13.91 5.48
CA VAL A 201 4.23 12.99 5.54
C VAL A 201 4.12 12.42 6.94
N VAL A 202 2.96 12.60 7.57
CA VAL A 202 2.66 12.15 8.92
C VAL A 202 1.87 10.85 8.87
N GLY A 203 2.25 9.87 9.68
CA GLY A 203 1.54 8.60 9.76
C GLY A 203 1.63 7.93 11.11
N ARG A 204 0.85 6.85 11.27
CA ARG A 204 0.94 5.92 12.39
C ARG A 204 1.26 4.53 11.87
N LEU A 205 2.36 3.97 12.37
CA LEU A 205 2.73 2.59 12.14
C LEU A 205 2.07 1.71 13.19
N LEU A 206 1.23 0.79 12.72
CA LEU A 206 0.60 -0.23 13.55
C LEU A 206 1.29 -1.56 13.26
N VAL A 207 1.76 -2.21 14.32
CA VAL A 207 2.30 -3.56 14.25
C VAL A 207 1.50 -4.44 15.20
N LYS A 208 0.91 -5.49 14.65
CA LYS A 208 0.24 -6.54 15.41
C LYS A 208 1.06 -7.81 15.28
N ARG A 209 1.53 -8.36 16.40
CA ARG A 209 2.31 -9.59 16.43
C ARG A 209 1.63 -10.63 17.31
N ILE A 210 1.29 -11.78 16.72
CA ILE A 210 0.71 -12.93 17.40
C ILE A 210 1.78 -14.02 17.47
N GLU A 211 2.12 -14.46 18.67
CA GLU A 211 3.01 -15.59 18.91
C GLU A 211 2.19 -16.77 19.40
N LEU A 212 2.23 -17.88 18.66
CA LEU A 212 1.55 -19.12 19.02
C LEU A 212 2.58 -20.19 19.34
N LYS A 213 2.30 -20.96 20.38
CA LYS A 213 3.07 -22.14 20.75
C LYS A 213 2.13 -23.34 20.72
N GLU A 214 2.43 -24.32 19.89
CA GLU A 214 1.60 -25.51 19.71
C GLU A 214 2.35 -26.78 20.11
N GLU A 215 1.67 -27.72 20.78
CA GLU A 215 2.12 -29.09 20.94
C GLU A 215 1.57 -29.91 19.76
N LYS A 216 2.47 -30.46 18.93
CA LYS A 216 2.07 -31.36 17.86
C LYS A 216 1.75 -32.74 18.41
N SER A 217 0.57 -33.25 18.08
CA SER A 217 0.18 -34.63 18.30
C SER A 217 0.18 -35.37 16.97
N ALA A 218 0.72 -36.60 16.94
CA ALA A 218 0.73 -37.41 15.72
C ALA A 218 -0.65 -38.04 15.39
N ARG A 219 -1.59 -38.04 16.35
CA ARG A 219 -2.90 -38.73 16.25
C ARG A 219 -4.10 -37.86 16.65
N ALA A 220 -3.87 -36.60 17.01
CA ALA A 220 -4.91 -35.66 17.42
C ALA A 220 -4.58 -34.27 16.88
N GLU A 221 -5.55 -33.36 16.95
CA GLU A 221 -5.34 -31.95 16.61
C GLU A 221 -4.22 -31.34 17.45
N ASN A 222 -3.50 -30.37 16.86
CA ASN A 222 -2.48 -29.63 17.57
C ASN A 222 -3.12 -28.89 18.73
N ARG A 223 -2.49 -28.94 19.90
CA ARG A 223 -2.96 -28.23 21.07
C ARG A 223 -2.19 -26.93 21.22
N ILE A 224 -2.88 -25.80 21.20
CA ILE A 224 -2.28 -24.51 21.55
C ILE A 224 -1.89 -24.57 23.04
N LEU A 225 -0.60 -24.43 23.30
CA LEU A 225 -0.02 -24.37 24.64
C LEU A 225 0.00 -22.94 25.17
N ASP A 226 0.26 -21.98 24.30
CA ASP A 226 0.38 -20.57 24.63
C ASP A 226 0.06 -19.71 23.40
N ALA A 227 -0.54 -18.55 23.64
CA ALA A 227 -0.86 -17.56 22.64
C ALA A 227 -0.64 -16.17 23.25
N SER A 228 0.32 -15.43 22.70
CA SER A 228 0.63 -14.06 23.12
C SER A 228 0.36 -13.11 21.97
N GLU A 229 -0.25 -11.97 22.28
CA GLU A 229 -0.60 -10.94 21.30
C GLU A 229 0.02 -9.61 21.73
N PHE A 230 0.77 -8.99 20.81
CA PHE A 230 1.46 -7.73 21.01
C PHE A 230 0.95 -6.71 19.99
N PHE A 231 0.74 -5.49 20.47
CA PHE A 231 0.33 -4.36 19.65
C PHE A 231 1.29 -3.21 19.86
N SER A 232 1.79 -2.64 18.77
CA SER A 232 2.56 -1.41 18.75
C SER A 232 1.86 -0.38 17.89
N ASP A 233 1.85 0.85 18.35
CA ASP A 233 1.33 2.01 17.64
C ASP A 233 2.35 3.15 17.79
N GLU A 234 2.97 3.52 16.68
CA GLU A 234 4.06 4.49 16.65
C GLU A 234 3.75 5.63 15.68
N SER A 235 3.84 6.87 16.15
CA SER A 235 3.77 8.05 15.27
C SER A 235 5.08 8.22 14.50
N VAL A 236 4.98 8.49 13.20
CA VAL A 236 6.13 8.65 12.32
C VAL A 236 5.99 9.88 11.42
N LEU A 237 7.13 10.46 11.07
CA LEU A 237 7.27 11.52 10.08
C LEU A 237 8.25 11.06 9.00
N ASP A 238 7.83 11.08 7.74
CA ASP A 238 8.73 10.96 6.59
C ASP A 238 9.04 12.36 6.06
N LEU A 239 10.32 12.72 6.06
CA LEU A 239 10.83 13.99 5.55
C LEU A 239 11.43 13.78 4.16
N TYR A 240 10.93 14.53 3.17
CA TYR A 240 11.41 14.52 1.80
C TYR A 240 12.09 15.83 1.46
N MET A 241 13.27 15.72 0.87
CA MET A 241 14.05 16.87 0.43
C MET A 241 13.84 17.12 -1.07
N ASN A 242 14.28 18.27 -1.57
CA ASN A 242 14.24 18.66 -2.99
C ASN A 242 15.21 17.90 -3.90
N ARG A 243 15.87 16.88 -3.37
CA ARG A 243 16.77 15.98 -4.11
C ARG A 243 16.19 14.58 -4.05
N PRO A 244 16.33 13.78 -5.13
CA PRO A 244 15.86 12.40 -5.13
C PRO A 244 16.70 11.60 -4.13
N THR A 245 16.17 11.45 -2.92
CA THR A 245 16.75 10.67 -1.83
C THR A 245 15.67 9.84 -1.17
N THR A 246 16.08 8.75 -0.51
CA THR A 246 15.22 8.05 0.42
C THR A 246 14.69 9.00 1.49
N PRO A 247 13.42 8.87 1.93
CA PRO A 247 12.89 9.72 2.97
C PRO A 247 13.65 9.52 4.27
N TYR A 248 13.78 10.59 5.04
CA TYR A 248 14.27 10.53 6.40
C TYR A 248 13.09 10.26 7.33
N ARG A 249 13.10 9.12 8.02
CA ARG A 249 12.01 8.74 8.93
C ARG A 249 12.37 9.04 10.38
N ILE A 250 11.56 9.88 11.01
CA ILE A 250 11.56 10.08 12.46
C ILE A 250 10.46 9.20 13.04
N ALA A 251 10.80 8.31 13.96
CA ALA A 251 9.86 7.37 14.59
C ALA A 251 9.86 7.57 16.12
N ALA A 252 8.68 7.86 16.66
CA ALA A 252 8.48 8.41 18.01
C ALA A 252 9.14 7.61 19.12
N ASN A 253 9.12 6.28 19.06
CA ASN A 253 9.61 5.41 20.14
C ASN A 253 11.14 5.29 20.16
N SER A 254 11.81 5.91 19.20
CA SER A 254 13.19 5.59 18.87
C SER A 254 14.04 6.80 18.50
N PHE A 255 13.48 7.98 18.78
CA PHE A 255 14.01 9.30 18.46
C PHE A 255 14.27 10.09 19.74
N ASP A 256 15.40 10.79 19.79
CA ASP A 256 15.73 11.72 20.86
C ASP A 256 15.19 13.12 20.58
N PHE A 257 14.17 13.49 21.36
CA PHE A 257 13.52 14.81 21.30
C PHE A 257 14.26 15.92 22.06
N SER A 258 15.52 15.72 22.45
CA SER A 258 16.31 16.75 23.13
C SER A 258 16.47 18.05 22.33
N CYS A 259 16.35 17.97 20.99
CA CYS A 259 16.27 19.13 20.09
C CYS A 259 15.15 20.12 20.41
N LEU A 260 14.09 19.69 21.11
CA LEU A 260 12.97 20.55 21.49
C LEU A 260 13.28 21.41 22.72
N GLY A 261 14.37 21.13 23.45
CA GLY A 261 14.77 21.86 24.64
C GLY A 261 13.63 21.97 25.66
N HIS A 262 13.28 23.19 26.04
CA HIS A 262 12.21 23.46 27.01
C HIS A 262 10.79 23.13 26.49
N ARG A 263 10.61 22.92 25.17
CA ARG A 263 9.32 22.51 24.57
C ARG A 263 9.12 20.98 24.61
N LYS A 264 10.13 20.22 25.06
CA LYS A 264 10.06 18.77 25.20
C LYS A 264 9.08 18.40 26.32
N SER A 265 8.09 17.59 25.98
CA SER A 265 7.17 16.92 26.90
C SER A 265 7.69 15.53 27.31
N LEU A 266 7.04 14.94 28.31
CA LEU A 266 7.23 13.54 28.71
C LEU A 266 6.63 12.55 27.69
N LEU A 267 5.63 12.97 26.90
CA LEU A 267 4.93 12.11 25.96
C LEU A 267 5.51 12.20 24.54
N ALA A 268 5.91 11.07 23.97
CA ALA A 268 6.50 11.01 22.62
C ALA A 268 5.55 11.54 21.53
N ALA A 269 4.23 11.29 21.67
CA ALA A 269 3.22 11.80 20.73
C ALA A 269 3.11 13.34 20.75
N GLU A 270 3.18 13.96 21.94
CA GLU A 270 3.21 15.42 22.07
C GLU A 270 4.51 15.97 21.48
N ASN A 271 5.64 15.29 21.70
CA ASN A 271 6.92 15.68 21.13
C ASN A 271 6.95 15.62 19.60
N ILE A 272 6.34 14.60 18.97
CA ILE A 272 6.18 14.55 17.50
C ILE A 272 5.34 15.73 17.02
N SER A 273 4.25 16.06 17.71
CA SER A 273 3.38 17.18 17.33
C SER A 273 4.11 18.52 17.44
N THR A 274 4.87 18.73 18.52
CA THR A 274 5.73 19.90 18.71
C THR A 274 6.81 20.00 17.63
N LEU A 275 7.43 18.88 17.27
CA LEU A 275 8.42 18.81 16.20
C LEU A 275 7.82 19.11 14.82
N LEU A 276 6.61 18.61 14.54
CA LEU A 276 5.90 18.91 13.30
C LEU A 276 5.58 20.40 13.17
N ASN A 277 5.12 21.02 14.25
CA ASN A 277 4.86 22.46 14.27
C ASN A 277 6.15 23.27 14.06
N LEU A 278 7.27 22.82 14.62
CA LEU A 278 8.58 23.42 14.34
C LEU A 278 8.93 23.35 12.85
N PHE A 279 8.71 22.21 12.19
CA PHE A 279 8.92 22.10 10.75
C PHE A 279 8.02 23.03 9.94
N ARG A 280 6.75 23.19 10.32
CA ARG A 280 5.84 24.18 9.68
C ARG A 280 6.33 25.60 9.84
N GLU A 281 6.81 25.97 11.03
CA GLU A 281 7.32 27.31 11.32
C GLU A 281 8.59 27.63 10.53
N ARG A 282 9.51 26.66 10.43
CA ARG A 282 10.86 26.87 9.86
C ARG A 282 10.94 26.61 8.35
N ALA A 283 10.18 25.65 7.83
CA ALA A 283 10.13 25.32 6.41
C ALA A 283 8.77 25.68 5.83
N ALA A 284 8.45 26.97 5.75
CA ALA A 284 7.12 27.47 5.37
C ALA A 284 6.66 27.07 3.94
N HIS A 285 7.57 26.64 3.07
CA HIS A 285 7.27 26.14 1.72
C HIS A 285 7.09 24.61 1.68
N ALA A 286 7.46 23.90 2.75
CA ALA A 286 7.23 22.47 2.88
C ALA A 286 5.73 22.21 3.02
N GLU A 287 5.21 21.28 2.24
CA GLU A 287 3.85 20.79 2.45
C GLU A 287 3.85 19.77 3.58
N VAL A 288 2.77 19.77 4.37
CA VAL A 288 2.56 18.79 5.41
C VAL A 288 1.32 17.98 5.07
N ASP A 289 1.50 16.68 4.88
CA ASP A 289 0.43 15.73 4.60
C ASP A 289 0.12 14.90 5.86
N GLU A 290 -1.06 15.11 6.42
CA GLU A 290 -1.58 14.37 7.58
C GLU A 290 -2.67 13.34 7.20
N THR A 291 -2.94 13.16 5.91
CA THR A 291 -4.11 12.43 5.42
C THR A 291 -3.93 10.91 5.36
N TYR A 292 -2.72 10.39 5.60
CA TYR A 292 -2.47 8.94 5.60
C TYR A 292 -3.39 8.17 6.54
N ASN A 293 -3.55 8.65 7.78
CA ASN A 293 -4.29 7.91 8.81
C ASN A 293 -5.78 7.75 8.46
N SER A 294 -6.38 8.74 7.80
CA SER A 294 -7.76 8.66 7.30
C SER A 294 -7.84 7.86 6.00
N ALA A 295 -6.83 7.92 5.14
CA ALA A 295 -6.75 7.18 3.89
C ALA A 295 -6.47 5.67 4.06
N ARG A 296 -5.93 5.25 5.21
CA ARG A 296 -5.46 3.87 5.45
C ARG A 296 -6.46 2.79 5.06
N LYS A 297 -7.72 2.90 5.51
CA LYS A 297 -8.78 1.93 5.19
C LYS A 297 -9.16 1.91 3.71
N ALA A 298 -8.91 2.99 2.98
CA ALA A 298 -9.12 3.03 1.53
C ALA A 298 -7.94 2.38 0.79
N LEU A 299 -6.73 2.54 1.33
CA LEU A 299 -5.51 1.91 0.80
C LEU A 299 -5.51 0.38 0.95
N ASP A 300 -6.11 -0.17 2.00
CA ASP A 300 -6.07 -1.61 2.31
C ASP A 300 -6.50 -2.51 1.14
N ALA A 301 -7.41 -2.03 0.27
CA ALA A 301 -7.91 -2.80 -0.84
C ALA A 301 -6.90 -2.96 -2.01
N VAL A 302 -5.93 -2.05 -2.13
CA VAL A 302 -4.94 -2.05 -3.24
C VAL A 302 -3.51 -2.21 -2.72
N TRP A 303 -3.19 -1.59 -1.59
CA TRP A 303 -1.95 -1.71 -0.85
C TRP A 303 -2.26 -2.22 0.57
N PRO A 304 -2.53 -3.52 0.76
CA PRO A 304 -2.82 -4.06 2.08
C PRO A 304 -1.64 -3.91 3.04
N ALA A 305 -1.93 -3.94 4.34
CA ALA A 305 -0.90 -4.16 5.35
C ALA A 305 -0.14 -5.47 5.08
N GLU A 306 1.16 -5.46 5.31
CA GLU A 306 2.01 -6.62 5.09
C GLU A 306 1.83 -7.63 6.22
N GLN A 307 1.61 -8.89 5.87
CA GLN A 307 1.56 -10.00 6.83
C GLN A 307 2.74 -10.93 6.61
N LEU A 308 3.51 -11.19 7.67
CA LEU A 308 4.63 -12.12 7.70
C LEU A 308 4.34 -13.23 8.70
N ASN A 309 4.44 -14.48 8.23
CA ASN A 309 4.30 -15.67 9.06
C ASN A 309 5.65 -16.37 9.15
N GLU A 310 6.25 -16.37 10.34
CA GLU A 310 7.53 -17.01 10.61
C GLU A 310 7.34 -18.22 11.54
N SER A 311 8.02 -19.33 11.27
CA SER A 311 8.12 -20.41 12.25
C SER A 311 9.26 -20.11 13.20
N ALA A 312 8.98 -20.06 14.50
CA ALA A 312 10.00 -19.93 15.55
C ALA A 312 10.74 -21.26 15.84
N GLY A 313 10.53 -22.28 15.00
CA GLY A 313 11.19 -23.57 15.07
C GLY A 313 10.65 -24.51 16.14
N TRP A 314 11.30 -25.66 16.26
CA TRP A 314 10.98 -26.70 17.24
C TRP A 314 11.68 -26.41 18.56
N ARG A 315 10.94 -26.44 19.66
CA ARG A 315 11.51 -26.36 21.01
C ARG A 315 11.20 -27.64 21.78
N ARG A 316 12.21 -28.21 22.43
CA ARG A 316 12.03 -29.37 23.31
C ARG A 316 11.64 -28.88 24.69
N GLU A 317 10.39 -29.12 25.09
CA GLU A 317 9.91 -28.75 26.41
C GLU A 317 10.43 -29.72 27.47
N ARG A 318 10.37 -31.02 27.17
CA ARG A 318 10.74 -32.14 28.06
C ARG A 318 11.18 -33.34 27.21
N PRO A 319 11.82 -34.37 27.79
CA PRO A 319 12.12 -35.60 27.07
C PRO A 319 10.86 -36.17 26.40
N GLY A 320 10.89 -36.32 25.07
CA GLY A 320 9.78 -36.85 24.27
C GLY A 320 8.66 -35.85 23.92
N LYS A 321 8.73 -34.58 24.37
CA LYS A 321 7.73 -33.56 24.06
C LYS A 321 8.35 -32.37 23.32
N TYR A 322 7.77 -32.05 22.17
CA TYR A 322 8.18 -30.94 21.32
C TYR A 322 7.02 -29.96 21.15
N SER A 323 7.34 -28.68 21.19
CA SER A 323 6.45 -27.59 20.80
C SER A 323 6.98 -26.94 19.51
N ILE A 324 6.08 -26.39 18.72
CA ILE A 324 6.40 -25.55 17.57
C ILE A 324 5.90 -24.16 17.86
N GLY A 325 6.77 -23.17 17.70
CA GLY A 325 6.37 -21.78 17.74
C GLY A 325 6.07 -21.24 16.34
N SER A 326 5.09 -20.37 16.21
CA SER A 326 4.87 -19.52 15.04
C SER A 326 4.65 -18.08 15.47
N VAL A 327 5.09 -17.15 14.64
CA VAL A 327 4.91 -15.71 14.81
C VAL A 327 4.22 -15.18 13.56
N THR A 328 3.08 -14.54 13.74
CA THR A 328 2.36 -13.82 12.68
C THR A 328 2.47 -12.33 12.98
N GLU A 329 3.10 -11.57 12.11
CA GLU A 329 3.21 -10.12 12.21
C GLU A 329 2.42 -9.46 11.08
N VAL A 330 1.60 -8.47 11.42
CA VAL A 330 0.88 -7.62 10.47
C VAL A 330 1.34 -6.18 10.71
N SER A 331 1.88 -5.54 9.66
CA SER A 331 2.42 -4.18 9.72
C SER A 331 1.96 -3.34 8.54
N ASN A 332 1.53 -2.11 8.79
CA ASN A 332 1.21 -1.14 7.73
C ASN A 332 2.43 -0.31 7.27
N GLU A 333 3.65 -0.69 7.63
CA GLU A 333 4.85 0.09 7.31
C GLU A 333 5.09 0.22 5.80
N SER A 334 4.93 -0.88 5.04
CA SER A 334 5.09 -0.84 3.58
C SER A 334 3.95 -0.06 2.91
N GLN A 335 2.74 -0.13 3.44
CA GLN A 335 1.60 0.69 3.01
C GLN A 335 1.89 2.19 3.23
N PHE A 336 2.38 2.58 4.41
CA PHE A 336 2.78 3.96 4.70
C PHE A 336 3.88 4.44 3.77
N LEU A 337 4.92 3.63 3.55
CA LEU A 337 6.02 3.99 2.66
C LEU A 337 5.56 4.22 1.21
N ARG A 338 4.71 3.34 0.66
CA ARG A 338 4.14 3.51 -0.69
C ARG A 338 3.34 4.79 -0.82
N TYR A 339 2.47 5.06 0.16
CA TYR A 339 1.68 6.28 0.21
C TYR A 339 2.57 7.53 0.28
N SER A 340 3.51 7.54 1.22
CA SER A 340 4.48 8.61 1.45
C SER A 340 5.29 8.92 0.17
N ARG A 341 5.78 7.89 -0.52
CA ARG A 341 6.50 8.01 -1.79
C ARG A 341 5.61 8.50 -2.93
N LEU A 342 4.36 8.05 -3.01
CA LEU A 342 3.40 8.53 -4.01
C LEU A 342 3.14 10.03 -3.85
N ARG A 343 2.94 10.50 -2.62
CA ARG A 343 2.72 11.94 -2.35
C ARG A 343 3.91 12.78 -2.80
N TYR A 344 5.13 12.32 -2.51
CA TYR A 344 6.33 12.98 -2.98
C TYR A 344 6.43 12.96 -4.51
N PHE A 345 6.22 11.80 -5.16
CA PHE A 345 6.27 11.66 -6.62
C PHE A 345 5.32 12.64 -7.33
N LEU A 346 4.06 12.71 -6.89
CA LEU A 346 3.06 13.59 -7.50
C LEU A 346 3.42 15.08 -7.33
N ARG A 347 4.00 15.45 -6.18
CA ARG A 347 4.48 16.80 -5.92
C ARG A 347 5.66 17.17 -6.82
N SER A 348 6.62 16.26 -6.99
CA SER A 348 7.77 16.48 -7.87
C SER A 348 7.35 16.65 -9.33
N GLN A 349 6.36 15.86 -9.80
CA GLN A 349 5.78 15.99 -11.14
C GLN A 349 5.04 17.33 -11.35
N ALA A 350 4.30 17.80 -10.35
CA ALA A 350 3.61 19.08 -10.43
C ALA A 350 4.57 20.26 -10.60
N LYS A 351 5.76 20.20 -9.96
CA LYS A 351 6.80 21.22 -10.10
C LYS A 351 7.40 21.24 -11.51
N THR A 352 7.82 20.09 -12.02
CA THR A 352 8.42 20.00 -13.36
C THR A 352 7.47 20.47 -14.46
N GLY A 353 6.16 20.17 -14.34
CA GLY A 353 5.16 20.64 -15.29
C GLY A 353 4.88 22.15 -15.24
N THR A 354 5.20 22.82 -14.12
CA THR A 354 5.01 24.27 -13.98
C THR A 354 6.21 25.05 -14.56
N ASP A 355 7.40 24.48 -14.46
CA ASP A 355 8.64 25.07 -14.98
C ASP A 355 8.76 24.97 -16.51
N GLU A 356 8.16 23.97 -17.16
CA GLU A 356 8.13 23.86 -18.64
C GLU A 356 7.09 24.79 -19.29
N ALA A 357 6.16 25.34 -18.51
CA ALA A 357 5.09 26.22 -18.99
C ALA A 357 5.38 27.72 -18.79
N SER A 358 6.52 28.06 -18.18
CA SER A 358 7.00 29.44 -17.92
C SER A 358 8.17 29.78 -18.83
#